data_AF-A0A9D6EIU9-F1
#
_entry.id   AF-A0A9D6EIU9-F1
#
_cell.length_a   1.000
_cell.length_b   1.000
_cell.length_c   1.000
_cell.angle_alpha   90.00
_cell.angle_beta   90.00
_cell.angle_gamma   90.00
#
_symmetry.space_group_name_H-M   'P 1'
#
loop_
_entity.id
_entity.type
_entity.pdbx_description
1 polymer ?
#
loop_
_entity_poly.entity_id
_entity_poly.type
_entity_poly.pdbx_seq_one_letter_code
_entity_poly.pdbx_strand_id
1 'polypeptide(L)'
;MYQTTPEQLRSIIMTRVWTVYFLRRITDPVVVRVSLLVLACGLVLFKVSLINVMANMPRLNDPEAVTAFYWEAFNHTEWLIKSLVLALIGLGLWLIKDSRALVLPMASRFNPYHLIRG
;
A
#
# COMPACT_ATOMS: atom_id res chain seq x y z
N MET A 1 -41.23 27.70 -10.42
CA MET A 1 -40.78 26.64 -9.49
C MET A 1 -40.57 25.37 -10.32
N TYR A 2 -39.33 24.94 -10.53
CA TYR A 2 -39.08 23.66 -11.20
C TYR A 2 -39.42 22.52 -10.22
N GLN A 3 -40.46 21.75 -10.52
CA GLN A 3 -40.75 20.50 -9.81
C GLN A 3 -39.74 19.46 -10.32
N THR A 4 -38.77 19.10 -9.48
CA THR A 4 -37.87 17.99 -9.80
C THR A 4 -38.66 16.69 -9.80
N THR A 5 -38.59 15.96 -10.91
CA THR A 5 -39.21 14.64 -11.03
C THR A 5 -38.57 13.66 -10.02
N PRO A 6 -39.29 12.63 -9.55
CA PRO A 6 -38.77 11.68 -8.57
C PRO A 6 -37.47 10.99 -9.04
N GLU A 7 -37.33 10.76 -10.36
CA GLU A 7 -36.12 10.23 -10.99
C GLU A 7 -34.92 11.18 -10.83
N GLN A 8 -35.11 12.49 -11.07
CA GLN A 8 -34.07 13.50 -10.91
C GLN A 8 -33.66 13.69 -9.44
N LEU A 9 -34.62 13.62 -8.52
CA LEU A 9 -34.31 13.71 -7.09
C LEU A 9 -33.48 12.49 -6.63
N ARG A 10 -33.84 11.29 -7.09
CA ARG A 10 -33.11 10.05 -6.82
C ARG A 10 -31.68 10.09 -7.35
N SER A 11 -31.46 10.57 -8.57
CA SER A 11 -30.10 10.63 -9.15
C SER A 11 -29.19 11.60 -8.39
N ILE A 12 -29.70 12.75 -7.94
CA ILE A 12 -28.95 13.72 -7.13
C ILE A 12 -28.55 13.09 -5.79
N ILE A 13 -29.48 12.42 -5.12
CA ILE A 13 -29.21 11.74 -3.84
C ILE A 13 -28.18 10.62 -4.03
N MET A 14 -28.37 9.76 -5.03
CA MET A 14 -27.46 8.65 -5.32
C MET A 14 -26.05 9.14 -5.65
N THR A 15 -25.91 10.23 -6.41
CA THR A 15 -24.61 10.81 -6.73
C THR A 15 -23.89 11.26 -5.46
N ARG A 16 -24.59 11.92 -4.53
CA ARG A 16 -23.99 12.33 -3.24
C ARG A 16 -23.56 11.15 -2.38
N VAL A 17 -24.39 10.10 -2.31
CA VAL A 17 -24.07 8.88 -1.57
C VAL A 17 -22.83 8.19 -2.15
N TRP A 18 -22.76 8.06 -3.47
CA TRP A 18 -21.59 7.49 -4.15
C TRP A 18 -20.34 8.32 -3.93
N THR A 19 -20.43 9.65 -4.01
CA THR A 19 -19.29 10.54 -3.76
C THR A 19 -18.77 10.38 -2.33
N VAL A 20 -19.66 10.39 -1.32
CA VAL A 20 -19.25 10.20 0.08
C VAL A 20 -18.70 8.80 0.32
N TYR A 21 -19.32 7.77 -0.25
CA TYR A 21 -18.84 6.40 -0.16
C TYR A 21 -17.44 6.26 -0.77
N PHE A 22 -17.23 6.80 -1.96
CA PHE A 22 -15.95 6.75 -2.65
C PHE A 22 -14.88 7.56 -1.90
N LEU A 23 -15.20 8.77 -1.44
CA LEU A 23 -14.31 9.54 -0.57
C LEU A 23 -13.91 8.71 0.65
N ARG A 24 -14.88 8.12 1.35
CA ARG A 24 -14.62 7.31 2.54
C ARG A 24 -13.74 6.09 2.25
N ARG A 25 -13.87 5.50 1.05
CA ARG A 25 -13.05 4.39 0.57
C ARG A 25 -11.61 4.81 0.25
N ILE A 26 -11.40 5.95 -0.40
CA ILE A 26 -10.05 6.45 -0.73
C ILE A 26 -9.35 7.09 0.46
N THR A 27 -10.09 7.52 1.48
CA THR A 27 -9.53 8.02 2.74
C THR A 27 -9.30 6.88 3.75
N ASP A 28 -9.59 5.63 3.37
CA ASP A 28 -9.24 4.49 4.19
C ASP A 28 -7.70 4.46 4.36
N PRO A 29 -7.19 4.52 5.59
CA PRO A 29 -5.76 4.58 5.84
C PRO A 29 -5.01 3.39 5.24
N VAL A 30 -5.66 2.24 5.06
CA VAL A 30 -5.05 1.07 4.41
C VAL A 30 -4.87 1.33 2.91
N VAL A 31 -5.90 1.83 2.23
CA VAL A 31 -5.87 2.10 0.79
C VAL A 31 -4.82 3.16 0.46
N VAL A 32 -4.75 4.24 1.25
CA VAL A 32 -3.73 5.30 1.05
C VAL A 32 -2.33 4.73 1.17
N ARG A 33 -2.05 3.92 2.19
CA ARG A 33 -0.71 3.35 2.43
C ARG A 33 -0.30 2.34 1.37
N VAL A 34 -1.21 1.46 0.95
CA VAL A 34 -0.94 0.52 -0.15
C VAL A 34 -0.67 1.29 -1.45
N SER A 35 -1.44 2.34 -1.73
CA SER A 35 -1.23 3.19 -2.91
C SER A 35 0.13 3.87 -2.89
N LEU A 36 0.56 4.40 -1.74
CA LEU A 36 1.89 4.98 -1.56
C LEU A 36 3.01 3.95 -1.78
N LEU A 37 2.85 2.73 -1.29
CA LEU A 37 3.82 1.65 -1.47
C LEU A 37 3.94 1.25 -2.94
N VAL A 38 2.81 1.08 -3.63
CA VAL A 38 2.77 0.79 -5.07
C VAL A 38 3.44 1.91 -5.88
N LEU A 39 3.16 3.17 -5.55
CA LEU A 39 3.74 4.32 -6.22
C LEU A 39 5.27 4.40 -6.00
N ALA A 40 5.73 4.21 -4.77
CA ALA A 40 7.17 4.19 -4.45
C ALA A 40 7.87 3.04 -5.18
N CYS A 41 7.27 1.86 -5.23
CA CYS A 41 7.80 0.70 -5.95
C CYS A 41 7.88 0.98 -7.46
N GLY A 42 6.82 1.55 -8.04
CA GLY A 42 6.78 1.95 -9.45
C GLY A 42 7.86 2.97 -9.81
N LEU A 43 8.12 3.96 -8.95
CA LEU A 43 9.19 4.94 -9.16
C LEU A 43 10.58 4.30 -9.15
N VAL A 44 10.83 3.35 -8.24
CA VAL A 44 12.10 2.60 -8.21
C VAL A 44 12.27 1.78 -9.49
N LEU A 45 11.24 1.04 -9.91
CA LEU A 45 11.28 0.22 -11.12
C LEU A 45 11.45 1.06 -12.40
N PHE A 46 10.93 2.29 -12.41
CA PHE A 46 11.14 3.21 -13.53
C PHE A 46 12.58 3.74 -13.61
N LYS A 47 13.24 3.92 -12.46
CA LYS A 47 14.60 4.44 -12.38
C LYS A 47 15.67 3.36 -12.48
N VAL A 48 15.38 2.15 -12.03
CA VAL A 48 16.34 1.04 -11.97
C VAL A 48 15.97 -0.01 -13.01
N SER A 49 16.89 -0.26 -13.96
CA SER A 49 16.75 -1.35 -14.92
C SER A 49 16.95 -2.70 -14.23
N LEU A 50 15.86 -3.45 -14.03
CA LEU A 50 15.91 -4.82 -13.49
C LEU A 50 16.82 -5.74 -14.32
N ILE A 51 16.85 -5.55 -15.63
CA ILE A 51 17.67 -6.35 -16.55
C ILE A 51 19.16 -6.13 -16.25
N ASN A 52 19.57 -4.86 -16.05
CA ASN A 52 20.96 -4.55 -15.73
C ASN A 52 21.34 -5.07 -14.33
N VAL A 53 20.42 -5.02 -13.37
CA VAL A 53 20.68 -5.59 -12.04
C VAL A 53 20.86 -7.09 -12.12
N MET A 54 19.97 -7.82 -12.81
CA MET A 54 20.07 -9.27 -12.96
C MET A 54 21.30 -9.70 -13.76
N ALA A 55 21.68 -8.95 -14.80
CA ALA A 55 22.85 -9.25 -15.62
C ALA A 55 24.17 -9.10 -14.85
N ASN A 56 24.21 -8.20 -13.87
CA ASN A 56 25.39 -7.97 -13.03
C ASN A 56 25.33 -8.70 -11.69
N MET A 57 24.26 -9.46 -11.43
CA MET A 57 24.09 -10.14 -10.15
C MET A 57 25.07 -11.30 -10.02
N PRO A 58 25.85 -11.38 -8.92
CA PRO A 58 26.72 -12.51 -8.66
C PRO A 58 25.91 -13.79 -8.39
N ARG A 59 26.58 -14.95 -8.47
CA ARG A 59 25.94 -16.24 -8.19
C ARG A 59 25.40 -16.27 -6.75
N LEU A 60 24.13 -16.65 -6.59
CA LEU A 60 23.45 -16.69 -5.28
C LEU A 60 24.09 -17.64 -4.26
N ASN A 61 24.96 -18.56 -4.70
CA ASN A 61 25.67 -19.49 -3.84
C ASN A 61 26.91 -18.87 -3.16
N ASP A 62 27.25 -17.61 -3.48
CA ASP A 62 28.32 -16.86 -2.85
C ASP A 62 27.74 -15.68 -2.05
N PRO A 63 27.43 -15.86 -0.75
CA PRO A 63 26.78 -14.83 0.06
C PRO A 63 27.66 -13.59 0.27
N GLU A 64 28.99 -13.72 0.22
CA GLU A 64 29.90 -12.59 0.35
C GLU A 64 29.87 -11.71 -0.90
N ALA A 65 29.94 -12.32 -2.09
CA ALA A 65 29.79 -11.59 -3.35
C ALA A 65 28.42 -10.91 -3.47
N VAL A 66 27.35 -11.58 -3.02
CA VAL A 66 25.99 -11.02 -3.03
C VAL A 66 25.88 -9.79 -2.12
N THR A 67 26.41 -9.86 -0.90
CA THR A 67 26.35 -8.72 0.03
C THR A 67 27.20 -7.55 -0.45
N ALA A 68 28.41 -7.82 -0.97
CA ALA A 68 29.26 -6.80 -1.58
C ALA A 68 28.57 -6.11 -2.76
N PHE A 69 27.93 -6.87 -3.65
CA PHE A 69 27.17 -6.34 -4.78
C PHE A 69 26.04 -5.41 -4.34
N TYR A 70 25.22 -5.82 -3.36
CA TYR A 70 24.13 -4.97 -2.86
C TYR A 70 24.64 -3.71 -2.17
N TRP A 71 25.72 -3.82 -1.40
CA TRP A 71 26.33 -2.67 -0.72
C TRP A 71 26.88 -1.66 -1.74
N GLU A 72 27.58 -2.14 -2.76
CA GLU A 72 28.14 -1.32 -3.82
C GLU A 72 27.02 -0.66 -4.65
N ALA A 73 26.03 -1.44 -5.07
CA ALA A 73 24.87 -0.92 -5.82
C ALA A 73 24.10 0.13 -5.02
N PHE A 74 23.97 -0.04 -3.70
CA PHE A 74 23.34 0.95 -2.83
C PHE A 74 24.20 2.21 -2.69
N ASN A 75 25.51 2.09 -2.51
CA ASN A 75 26.37 3.28 -2.37
C ASN A 75 26.46 4.11 -3.64
N HIS A 76 26.48 3.45 -4.80
CA HIS A 76 26.60 4.09 -6.10
C HIS A 76 25.27 4.55 -6.72
N THR A 77 24.12 4.29 -6.09
CA THR A 77 22.84 4.82 -6.55
C THR A 77 22.60 6.27 -6.13
N GLU A 78 21.81 6.99 -6.93
CA GLU A 78 21.41 8.37 -6.67
C GLU A 78 20.69 8.51 -5.33
N TRP A 79 20.85 9.68 -4.68
CA TRP A 79 20.19 10.01 -3.41
C TRP A 79 18.67 9.79 -3.42
N LEU A 80 18.02 10.01 -4.57
CA LEU A 80 16.58 9.80 -4.75
C LEU A 80 16.19 8.32 -4.63
N ILE A 81 17.00 7.40 -5.15
CA ILE A 81 16.74 5.96 -5.04
C ILE A 81 16.96 5.50 -3.60
N LYS A 82 18.02 6.00 -2.94
CA LYS A 82 18.30 5.71 -1.52
C LYS A 82 17.13 6.12 -0.62
N SER A 83 16.57 7.31 -0.81
CA SER A 83 15.42 7.78 -0.03
C SER A 83 14.14 6.97 -0.32
N LEU A 84 13.89 6.60 -1.58
CA LEU A 84 12.77 5.74 -1.96
C LEU A 84 12.87 4.33 -1.34
N VAL A 85 14.07 3.73 -1.31
CA VAL A 85 14.30 2.43 -0.68
C VAL A 85 14.03 2.51 0.83
N LEU A 86 14.53 3.55 1.50
CA LEU A 86 14.23 3.77 2.93
C LEU A 86 12.74 4.00 3.18
N ALA A 87 12.06 4.76 2.31
CA ALA A 87 10.62 4.97 2.38
C ALA A 87 9.84 3.66 2.19
N LEU A 88 10.26 2.79 1.27
CA LEU A 88 9.65 1.47 1.06
C LEU A 88 9.80 0.57 2.30
N ILE A 89 10.99 0.53 2.91
CA ILE A 89 11.24 -0.22 4.14
C ILE A 89 10.35 0.32 5.28
N GLY A 90 10.34 1.65 5.46
CA GLY A 90 9.53 2.30 6.50
C GLY A 90 8.03 2.07 6.31
N LEU A 91 7.51 2.25 5.09
CA LEU A 91 6.11 2.00 4.74
C LEU A 91 5.76 0.52 4.94
N GLY A 92 6.63 -0.40 4.53
CA GLY A 92 6.43 -1.84 4.71
C GLY A 92 6.34 -2.23 6.19
N LEU A 93 7.29 -1.78 7.01
CA LEU A 93 7.27 -2.02 8.46
C LEU A 93 6.03 -1.41 9.12
N TRP A 94 5.64 -0.21 8.71
CA TRP A 94 4.43 0.45 9.21
C TRP A 94 3.17 -0.34 8.83
N LEU A 95 3.09 -0.86 7.60
CA LEU A 95 1.96 -1.67 7.14
C LEU A 95 1.89 -3.01 7.89
N ILE A 96 3.03 -3.66 8.15
CA ILE A 96 3.11 -4.89 8.96
C ILE A 96 2.66 -4.63 10.40
N LYS A 97 3.09 -3.50 11.00
CA LYS A 97 2.66 -3.11 12.34
C LYS A 97 1.15 -2.88 12.40
N ASP A 98 0.59 -2.20 11.41
CA ASP A 98 -0.83 -1.82 11.45
C ASP A 98 -1.77 -2.94 11.04
N SER A 99 -1.34 -3.84 10.15
CA SER A 99 -2.10 -5.06 9.84
C SER A 99 -2.26 -5.96 11.07
N ARG A 100 -1.25 -6.02 11.95
CA ARG A 100 -1.41 -6.69 13.26
C ARG A 100 -2.45 -6.00 14.15
N ALA A 101 -2.52 -4.66 14.12
CA ALA A 101 -3.54 -3.91 14.86
C ALA A 101 -4.96 -4.05 14.28
N LEU A 102 -5.08 -4.35 12.98
CA LEU A 102 -6.36 -4.56 12.30
C LEU A 102 -6.89 -6.00 12.40
N VAL A 103 -6.00 -7.00 12.41
CA VAL A 103 -6.35 -8.43 12.45
C VAL A 103 -6.81 -8.87 13.85
N LEU A 104 -6.20 -8.36 14.91
CA LEU A 104 -6.55 -8.71 16.30
C LEU A 104 -8.01 -8.37 16.71
N PRO A 105 -8.59 -7.20 16.35
CA PRO A 105 -9.99 -6.89 16.66
C PRO A 105 -11.01 -7.51 15.70
N MET A 106 -10.61 -8.02 14.54
CA MET A 106 -11.53 -8.77 13.66
C MET A 106 -11.77 -10.20 14.17
N ALA A 107 -10.75 -10.85 14.73
CA ALA A 107 -10.89 -12.18 15.32
C ALA A 107 -11.85 -12.20 16.53
N SER A 108 -11.96 -11.11 17.28
CA SER A 108 -12.87 -11.00 18.43
C SER A 108 -14.32 -10.63 18.05
N ARG A 109 -14.56 -10.03 16.88
CA ARG A 109 -15.93 -9.74 16.37
C ARG A 109 -16.65 -10.97 15.80
N PHE A 110 -15.93 -12.07 15.56
CA PHE A 110 -16.48 -13.34 15.09
C PHE A 110 -16.62 -14.39 16.20
N ASN A 111 -16.75 -13.97 17.46
CA ASN A 111 -17.11 -14.87 18.55
C ASN A 111 -18.63 -14.79 18.80
N PRO A 112 -19.49 -15.65 18.21
CA PRO A 112 -20.94 -15.58 18.39
C PRO A 112 -21.44 -15.98 19.81
N TYR A 113 -20.56 -16.39 20.72
CA TYR A 113 -20.98 -16.98 22.00
C TYR A 113 -21.39 -15.96 23.08
N HIS A 114 -21.29 -14.65 22.83
CA HIS A 114 -21.75 -13.63 23.78
C HIS A 114 -23.25 -13.30 23.67
N LEU A 115 -23.96 -13.88 22.69
CA LEU A 115 -25.41 -13.68 22.50
C LEU A 115 -26.27 -14.83 23.06
N ILE A 116 -25.67 -15.87 23.64
CA ILE A 116 -26.38 -17.10 24.08
C ILE A 116 -26.44 -17.24 25.62
N ARG A 117 -25.82 -16.33 26.38
CA ARG A 117 -26.02 -16.25 27.85
C ARG A 117 -26.75 -14.96 28.22
N GLY A 118 -28.04 -14.94 27.92
CA GLY A 118 -29.04 -14.20 28.68
C GLY A 118 -29.67 -15.14 29.69
#